data_AF-A0A370BYW8-F1
#
_entry.id   AF-A0A370BYW8-F1
#
_cell.length_a   1.000
_cell.length_b   1.000
_cell.length_c   1.000
_cell.angle_alpha   90.00
_cell.angle_beta   90.00
_cell.angle_gamma   90.00
#
_symmetry.space_group_name_H-M   'P 1'
#
loop_
_entity.id
_entity.type
_entity.pdbx_description
1 polymer ?
#
loop_
_entity_poly.entity_id
_entity_poly.type
_entity_poly.pdbx_seq_one_letter_code
_entity_poly.pdbx_strand_id
1 'polypeptide(L)'
;MTRTPAAKYISLTNALEPLDPAEVDHVYSELEPADPALLEGEWDMHVIDTGHPAQALAEDILPLLSTMDFTEDAEKVHKIKFHGAAGSLIIPDDQNSTRRFRYVDASTIAATNGYRAYYGNSGVLHFYLTRAEDSCYIA
;
A
#
# COMPACT_ATOMS: atom_id res chain seq x y z
N MET A 1 -8.79 26.79 -6.71
CA MET A 1 -7.56 26.14 -6.22
C MET A 1 -7.62 24.69 -6.67
N THR A 2 -6.72 24.26 -7.56
CA THR A 2 -6.67 22.89 -8.04
C THR A 2 -6.12 22.02 -6.92
N ARG A 3 -6.94 21.13 -6.36
CA ARG A 3 -6.46 20.11 -5.39
C ARG A 3 -5.42 19.24 -6.12
N THR A 4 -4.24 19.07 -5.53
CA THR A 4 -3.20 18.19 -6.06
C THR A 4 -3.69 16.73 -6.07
N PRO A 5 -3.15 15.86 -6.93
CA PRO A 5 -3.48 14.43 -6.93
C PRO A 5 -3.33 13.80 -5.54
N ALA A 6 -2.26 14.12 -4.82
CA ALA A 6 -2.05 13.68 -3.44
C ALA A 6 -3.19 14.10 -2.49
N ALA A 7 -3.63 15.37 -2.55
CA ALA A 7 -4.72 15.85 -1.71
C ALA A 7 -6.07 15.21 -2.06
N LYS A 8 -6.30 14.88 -3.34
CA LYS A 8 -7.47 14.08 -3.75
C LYS A 8 -7.36 12.66 -3.20
N TYR A 9 -6.20 12.03 -3.32
CA TYR A 9 -5.97 10.66 -2.85
C TYR A 9 -6.21 10.53 -1.34
N ILE A 10 -5.69 11.46 -0.52
CA ILE A 10 -5.99 11.48 0.92
C ILE A 10 -7.48 11.69 1.21
N SER A 11 -8.21 12.42 0.36
CA SER A 11 -9.66 12.52 0.54
C SER A 11 -10.35 11.17 0.32
N LEU A 12 -9.85 10.35 -0.62
CA LEU A 12 -10.36 9.01 -0.87
C LEU A 12 -10.05 8.04 0.28
N THR A 13 -8.85 8.11 0.89
CA THR A 13 -8.50 7.23 2.01
C THR A 13 -9.34 7.47 3.27
N ASN A 14 -9.97 8.63 3.39
CA ASN A 14 -10.87 8.99 4.49
C ASN A 14 -12.35 8.69 4.19
N ALA A 15 -12.67 8.13 3.03
CA ALA A 15 -14.03 7.77 2.69
C ALA A 15 -14.52 6.60 3.55
N LEU A 16 -15.76 6.70 4.04
CA LEU A 16 -16.41 5.66 4.85
C LEU A 16 -17.29 4.73 4.00
N GLU A 17 -17.56 5.12 2.75
CA GLU A 17 -18.37 4.35 1.81
C GLU A 17 -17.47 3.74 0.72
N PRO A 18 -17.87 2.60 0.13
CA PRO A 18 -17.14 2.02 -1.00
C PRO A 18 -16.99 3.03 -2.15
N LEU A 19 -15.77 3.17 -2.63
CA LEU A 19 -15.42 4.09 -3.71
C LEU A 19 -15.52 3.42 -5.07
N ASP A 20 -15.76 4.22 -6.11
CA ASP A 20 -15.70 3.76 -7.49
C ASP A 20 -14.24 3.39 -7.85
N PRO A 21 -13.95 2.13 -8.23
CA PRO A 21 -12.61 1.73 -8.65
C PRO A 21 -12.01 2.63 -9.73
N ALA A 22 -12.82 3.15 -10.65
CA ALA A 22 -12.34 4.01 -11.74
C ALA A 22 -11.88 5.38 -11.24
N GLU A 23 -12.52 5.92 -10.20
CA GLU A 23 -12.10 7.18 -9.57
C GLU A 23 -10.76 7.01 -8.85
N VAL A 24 -10.63 5.94 -8.06
CA VAL A 24 -9.40 5.65 -7.32
C VAL A 24 -8.24 5.39 -8.29
N ASP A 25 -8.45 4.61 -9.34
CA ASP A 25 -7.43 4.33 -10.37
C ASP A 25 -7.02 5.60 -11.12
N HIS A 26 -7.98 6.46 -11.47
CA HIS A 26 -7.68 7.73 -12.13
C HIS A 26 -6.79 8.61 -11.26
N VAL A 27 -7.14 8.84 -10.00
CA VAL A 27 -6.33 9.65 -9.07
C VAL A 27 -4.97 9.01 -8.82
N TYR A 28 -4.92 7.68 -8.65
CA TYR A 28 -3.69 6.92 -8.47
C TYR A 28 -2.74 7.07 -9.66
N SER A 29 -3.27 7.07 -10.89
CA SER A 29 -2.46 7.22 -12.11
C SER A 29 -1.79 8.59 -12.24
N GLU A 30 -2.36 9.62 -11.59
CA GLU A 30 -1.80 10.98 -11.55
C GLU A 30 -0.69 11.14 -10.50
N LEU A 31 -0.48 10.16 -9.61
CA LEU A 31 0.54 10.23 -8.57
C LEU A 31 1.95 9.95 -9.12
N GLU A 32 2.94 10.62 -8.55
CA GLU A 32 4.34 10.40 -8.89
C GLU A 32 4.82 9.03 -8.38
N PRO A 33 5.73 8.35 -9.10
CA PRO A 33 6.39 7.14 -8.57
C PRO A 33 7.05 7.41 -7.22
N ALA A 34 6.90 6.49 -6.28
CA ALA A 34 7.62 6.59 -5.01
C ALA A 34 9.11 6.33 -5.22
N ASP A 35 9.96 7.08 -4.50
CA ASP A 35 11.37 6.74 -4.37
C ASP A 35 11.49 5.44 -3.57
N PRO A 36 12.13 4.38 -4.11
CA PRO A 36 12.27 3.12 -3.40
C PRO A 36 12.93 3.27 -2.01
N ALA A 37 13.83 4.24 -1.83
CA ALA A 37 14.44 4.53 -0.53
C ALA A 37 13.43 5.00 0.52
N LEU A 38 12.31 5.61 0.11
CA LEU A 38 11.25 6.01 1.03
C LEU A 38 10.45 4.83 1.55
N LEU A 39 10.40 3.70 0.83
CA LEU A 39 9.64 2.51 1.23
C LEU A 39 10.22 1.87 2.50
N GLU A 40 11.50 2.11 2.79
CA GLU A 40 12.16 1.55 3.97
C GLU A 40 11.59 2.16 5.27
N GLY A 41 11.37 1.28 6.25
CA GLY A 41 10.91 1.63 7.59
C GLY A 41 9.64 0.89 8.00
N GLU A 42 8.96 1.41 9.02
CA GLU A 42 7.76 0.82 9.61
C GLU A 42 6.49 1.53 9.15
N TRP A 43 5.50 0.74 8.78
CA TRP A 43 4.30 1.17 8.09
C TRP A 43 3.06 0.41 8.58
N ASP A 44 1.95 1.11 8.72
CA ASP A 44 0.62 0.50 8.79
C ASP A 44 0.07 0.36 7.36
N MET A 45 -0.46 -0.82 7.02
CA MET A 45 -1.10 -1.05 5.72
C MET A 45 -2.62 -1.00 5.85
N HIS A 46 -3.26 -0.29 4.92
CA HIS A 46 -4.69 -0.10 4.85
C HIS A 46 -5.21 -0.42 3.45
N VAL A 47 -6.39 -1.01 3.35
CA VAL A 47 -7.04 -1.30 2.06
C VAL A 47 -8.06 -0.21 1.76
N ILE A 48 -8.14 0.24 0.50
CA ILE A 48 -9.22 1.13 0.05
C ILE A 48 -10.39 0.26 -0.38
N ASP A 49 -11.56 0.50 0.21
CA ASP A 49 -12.78 -0.19 -0.19
C ASP A 49 -13.23 0.29 -1.57
N THR A 50 -13.02 -0.58 -2.56
CA THR A 50 -13.52 -0.42 -3.93
C THR A 50 -14.49 -1.54 -4.31
N GLY A 51 -14.91 -2.37 -3.34
CA GLY A 51 -15.67 -3.60 -3.58
C GLY A 51 -14.87 -4.72 -4.27
N HIS A 52 -13.53 -4.64 -4.29
CA HIS A 52 -12.70 -5.67 -4.92
C HIS A 52 -12.84 -7.01 -4.17
N PRO A 53 -13.03 -8.17 -4.86
CA PRO A 53 -13.31 -9.45 -4.19
C PRO A 53 -12.17 -9.96 -3.30
N ALA A 54 -10.93 -9.50 -3.54
CA ALA A 54 -9.79 -9.81 -2.68
C ALA A 54 -9.71 -8.94 -1.41
N GLN A 55 -10.60 -7.98 -1.20
CA GLN A 55 -10.53 -7.05 -0.07
C GLN A 55 -10.64 -7.78 1.27
N ALA A 56 -11.67 -8.60 1.44
CA ALA A 56 -11.85 -9.38 2.67
C ALA A 56 -10.66 -10.32 2.94
N LEU A 57 -10.09 -10.90 1.87
CA LEU A 57 -8.90 -11.73 1.98
C LEU A 57 -7.67 -10.91 2.39
N ALA A 58 -7.49 -9.72 1.83
CA ALA A 58 -6.40 -8.84 2.18
C ALA A 58 -6.51 -8.42 3.65
N GLU A 59 -7.66 -7.92 4.09
CA GLU A 59 -7.91 -7.55 5.48
C GLU A 59 -7.64 -8.69 6.47
N ASP A 60 -8.01 -9.93 6.13
CA ASP A 60 -7.77 -11.12 6.95
C ASP A 60 -6.29 -11.56 6.96
N ILE A 61 -5.60 -11.42 5.82
CA ILE A 61 -4.19 -11.81 5.66
C ILE A 61 -3.23 -10.74 6.19
N LEU A 62 -3.63 -9.47 6.29
CA LEU A 62 -2.74 -8.39 6.73
C LEU A 62 -2.09 -8.65 8.11
N PRO A 63 -2.85 -9.06 9.14
CA PRO A 63 -2.28 -9.49 10.42
C PRO A 63 -1.36 -10.71 10.31
N LEU A 64 -1.53 -11.56 9.28
CA LEU A 64 -0.69 -12.74 9.08
C LEU A 64 0.61 -12.40 8.35
N LEU A 65 0.58 -11.53 7.34
CA LEU A 65 1.79 -10.99 6.68
C LEU A 65 2.68 -10.25 7.67
N SER A 66 2.05 -9.60 8.65
CA SER A 66 2.75 -8.98 9.76
C SER A 66 3.50 -10.01 10.63
N THR A 67 3.26 -11.31 10.52
CA THR A 67 3.99 -12.34 11.27
C THR A 67 4.97 -13.13 10.42
N MET A 68 5.00 -12.87 9.11
CA MET A 68 5.77 -13.65 8.13
C MET A 68 7.07 -12.94 7.72
N ASP A 69 8.20 -13.61 7.95
CA ASP A 69 9.50 -13.17 7.45
C ASP A 69 9.69 -13.71 6.02
N PHE A 70 9.60 -12.82 5.03
CA PHE A 70 9.95 -13.18 3.65
C PHE A 70 11.48 -13.09 3.53
N THR A 71 12.17 -14.22 3.47
CA THR A 71 13.64 -14.27 3.57
C THR A 71 14.36 -13.83 2.28
N GLU A 72 15.15 -12.76 2.43
CA GLU A 72 16.51 -12.38 1.96
C GLU A 72 17.22 -12.99 0.72
N ASP A 73 16.59 -13.75 -0.18
CA ASP A 73 17.29 -14.32 -1.34
C ASP A 73 17.37 -13.38 -2.58
N ALA A 74 17.42 -12.07 -2.38
CA ALA A 74 17.61 -11.10 -3.47
C ALA A 74 18.67 -10.05 -3.14
N GLU A 75 19.64 -9.86 -4.06
CA GLU A 75 20.82 -8.99 -3.90
C GLU A 75 20.49 -7.51 -3.59
N LYS A 76 19.31 -7.03 -3.99
CA LYS A 76 18.80 -5.69 -3.69
C LYS A 76 17.30 -5.74 -3.49
N VAL A 77 16.88 -5.38 -2.27
CA VAL A 77 15.49 -5.39 -1.86
C VAL A 77 15.20 -4.21 -0.94
N HIS A 78 13.96 -3.72 -0.99
CA HIS A 78 13.44 -2.79 0.00
C HIS A 78 12.59 -3.54 1.02
N LYS A 79 12.85 -3.27 2.30
CA LYS A 79 12.16 -3.91 3.42
C LYS A 79 11.11 -2.96 3.99
N ILE A 80 9.84 -3.32 3.79
CA ILE A 80 8.70 -2.68 4.46
C ILE A 80 8.41 -3.49 5.72
N LYS A 81 8.60 -2.90 6.89
CA LYS A 81 8.16 -3.48 8.16
C LYS A 81 6.73 -3.06 8.40
N PHE A 82 5.87 -4.00 8.74
CA PHE A 82 4.53 -3.64 9.19
C PHE A 82 4.56 -3.30 10.68
N HIS A 83 3.75 -2.35 11.12
CA HIS A 83 3.69 -2.03 12.53
C HIS A 83 3.06 -3.17 13.34
N GLY A 84 3.61 -3.48 14.51
CA GLY A 84 3.14 -4.59 15.35
C GLY A 84 3.40 -5.97 14.75
N ALA A 85 4.28 -6.03 13.74
CA ALA A 85 4.61 -7.19 12.93
C ALA A 85 5.97 -7.78 13.32
N ALA A 86 6.07 -9.10 13.41
CA ALA A 86 7.37 -9.79 13.35
C ALA A 86 7.93 -9.90 11.91
N GLY A 87 7.06 -9.79 10.91
CA GLY A 87 7.32 -9.99 9.49
C GLY A 87 7.60 -8.70 8.73
N SER A 88 8.13 -8.84 7.50
CA SER A 88 8.40 -7.70 6.63
C SER A 88 8.20 -8.07 5.17
N LEU A 89 7.57 -7.17 4.42
CA LEU A 89 7.44 -7.32 2.98
C LEU A 89 8.77 -6.95 2.31
N ILE A 90 9.33 -7.90 1.59
CA ILE A 90 10.52 -7.72 0.76
C ILE A 90 10.06 -7.39 -0.66
N ILE A 91 10.48 -6.22 -1.16
CA ILE A 91 10.19 -5.77 -2.51
C ILE A 91 11.50 -5.85 -3.30
N PRO A 92 11.57 -6.62 -4.39
CA PRO A 92 12.72 -6.61 -5.27
C PRO A 92 12.99 -5.19 -5.80
N ASP A 93 14.25 -4.78 -5.84
CA ASP A 93 14.69 -3.53 -6.47
C ASP A 93 14.68 -3.66 -8.02
N ASP A 94 13.49 -3.95 -8.55
CA ASP A 94 13.22 -3.97 -9.98
C ASP A 94 12.10 -2.97 -10.30
N GLN A 95 12.14 -2.41 -11.52
CA GLN A 95 11.20 -1.38 -11.93
C GLN A 95 9.74 -1.84 -11.93
N ASN A 96 9.46 -3.12 -12.18
CA ASN A 96 8.09 -3.61 -12.18
C ASN A 96 7.51 -3.66 -10.75
N SER A 97 8.34 -4.09 -9.79
CA SER A 97 7.97 -4.16 -8.38
C SER A 97 7.84 -2.79 -7.71
N THR A 98 8.65 -1.80 -8.10
CA THR A 98 8.64 -0.45 -7.51
C THR A 98 7.61 0.50 -8.15
N ARG A 99 7.28 0.34 -9.44
CA ARG A 99 6.30 1.18 -10.17
C ARG A 99 4.88 1.14 -9.60
N ARG A 100 4.54 0.10 -8.84
CA ARG A 100 3.24 -0.04 -8.16
C ARG A 100 3.16 0.78 -6.88
N PHE A 101 4.22 1.45 -6.45
CA PHE A 101 4.22 2.36 -5.31
C PHE A 101 4.28 3.80 -5.81
N ARG A 102 3.38 4.62 -5.29
CA ARG A 102 3.20 6.02 -5.68
C ARG A 102 3.29 6.92 -4.45
N TYR A 103 4.04 8.00 -4.61
CA TYR A 103 4.22 8.98 -3.56
C TYR A 103 2.95 9.82 -3.38
N VAL A 104 2.47 9.91 -2.13
CA VAL A 104 1.38 10.82 -1.75
C VAL A 104 1.97 11.95 -0.91
N ASP A 105 2.62 11.59 0.20
CA ASP A 105 3.41 12.50 1.04
C ASP A 105 4.48 11.73 1.84
N ALA A 106 5.21 12.43 2.72
CA ALA A 106 6.28 11.85 3.52
C ALA A 106 5.82 10.73 4.48
N SER A 107 4.54 10.71 4.82
CA SER A 107 3.91 9.74 5.71
C SER A 107 3.01 8.74 5.00
N THR A 108 2.77 8.89 3.69
CA THR A 108 1.76 8.13 2.96
C THR A 108 2.28 7.67 1.60
N ILE A 109 2.18 6.37 1.34
CA ILE A 109 2.49 5.75 0.04
C ILE A 109 1.27 5.01 -0.47
N ALA A 110 0.86 5.28 -1.70
CA ALA A 110 -0.22 4.57 -2.38
C ALA A 110 0.33 3.36 -3.14
N ALA A 111 -0.42 2.27 -3.22
CA ALA A 111 -0.01 1.11 -3.99
C ALA A 111 -1.16 0.28 -4.56
N THR A 112 -0.84 -0.54 -5.56
CA THR A 112 -1.79 -1.48 -6.16
C THR A 112 -1.23 -2.90 -6.21
N ASN A 113 -2.11 -3.89 -6.10
CA ASN A 113 -1.77 -5.29 -6.32
C ASN A 113 -2.73 -5.93 -7.31
N GLY A 114 -2.17 -6.59 -8.33
CA GLY A 114 -2.94 -7.32 -9.33
C GLY A 114 -3.15 -8.76 -8.90
N TYR A 115 -4.39 -9.15 -8.61
CA TYR A 115 -4.74 -10.54 -8.27
C TYR A 115 -5.31 -11.32 -9.46
N ARG A 116 -4.84 -11.02 -10.68
CA ARG A 116 -5.38 -11.59 -11.93
C ARG A 116 -5.42 -13.12 -11.94
N ALA A 117 -4.45 -13.77 -11.30
CA ALA A 117 -4.38 -15.23 -11.20
C ALA A 117 -5.55 -15.85 -10.42
N TYR A 118 -6.15 -15.10 -9.47
CA TYR A 118 -7.19 -15.60 -8.57
C TYR A 118 -8.58 -15.00 -8.86
N TYR A 119 -8.64 -13.73 -9.32
CA TYR A 119 -9.89 -13.00 -9.54
C TYR A 119 -10.07 -12.51 -10.99
N GLY A 120 -9.25 -12.99 -11.93
CA GLY A 120 -9.42 -12.68 -13.35
C GLY A 120 -9.35 -11.17 -13.63
N ASN A 121 -10.39 -10.62 -14.27
CA ASN A 121 -10.46 -9.22 -14.68
C ASN A 121 -11.15 -8.29 -13.65
N SER A 122 -11.16 -8.66 -12.37
CA SER A 122 -11.75 -7.84 -11.29
C SER A 122 -11.00 -6.53 -10.98
N GLY A 123 -9.98 -6.19 -11.78
CA GLY A 123 -9.18 -4.98 -11.59
C GLY A 123 -7.99 -5.21 -10.65
N VAL A 124 -7.60 -4.15 -9.96
CA VAL A 124 -6.53 -4.15 -8.98
C VAL A 124 -7.08 -3.87 -7.59
N LEU A 125 -6.42 -4.41 -6.58
CA LEU A 125 -6.66 -4.01 -5.20
C LEU A 125 -5.86 -2.73 -4.92
N HIS A 126 -6.53 -1.68 -4.46
CA HIS A 126 -5.87 -0.46 -3.97
C HIS A 126 -5.62 -0.58 -2.48
N PHE A 127 -4.40 -0.27 -2.06
CA PHE A 127 -4.02 -0.20 -0.66
C PHE A 127 -3.04 0.97 -0.48
N TYR A 128 -2.88 1.42 0.76
CA TYR A 128 -1.95 2.49 1.09
C TYR A 128 -1.22 2.17 2.39
N LEU A 129 -0.05 2.77 2.53
CA LEU A 129 0.82 2.65 3.67
C LEU A 129 0.86 4.00 4.38
N THR A 130 0.65 4.01 5.68
CA THR A 130 0.92 5.17 6.54
C THR A 130 2.10 4.87 7.44
N ARG A 131 2.96 5.85 7.72
CA ARG A 131 4.05 5.65 8.68
C ARG A 131 3.45 5.20 10.01
N ALA A 132 4.04 4.16 10.59
CA ALA A 132 3.70 3.76 11.95
C ALA A 132 3.95 4.97 12.86
N GLU A 133 2.91 5.48 13.52
CA GLU A 133 3.16 6.40 14.61
C GLU A 133 3.89 5.62 15.70
N ASP A 134 5.07 6.09 16.11
CA ASP A 134 5.75 5.59 17.31
C ASP A 134 4.72 5.64 18.44
N SER A 135 4.13 4.49 18.76
CA SER A 135 3.36 4.32 19.97
C SER A 135 4.38 4.42 21.09
N CYS A 136 4.65 5.65 21.51
CA CYS A 136 5.35 5.95 22.73
C CYS A 136 4.53 5.29 23.85
N TYR A 137 4.89 4.06 24.21
CA TYR A 137 4.37 3.40 25.40
C TYR A 137 4.87 4.20 26.59
N ILE A 138 4.08 5.21 26.98
CA ILE A 138 4.15 5.78 28.32
C ILE A 138 3.22 4.94 29.18
N ALA A 139 3.79 3.96 29.89
CA ALA A 139 3.30 3.49 31.19
C ALA A 139 4.41 2.72 31.92
#